data_AF-A0A0C9VRV6-F1
#
_entry.id   AF-A0A0C9VRV6-F1
#
_cell.length_a   1.000
_cell.length_b   1.000
_cell.length_c   1.000
_cell.angle_alpha   90.00
_cell.angle_beta   90.00
_cell.angle_gamma   90.00
#
_symmetry.space_group_name_H-M   'P 1'
#
loop_
_entity.id
_entity.type
_entity.pdbx_description
1 polymer ?
#
loop_
_entity_poly.entity_id
_entity_poly.type
_entity_poly.pdbx_seq_one_letter_code
_entity_poly.pdbx_strand_id
1 'polypeptide(L)'
;MAPPKNSLATAPLTEPLTPLQGHGLFFDRDKDGILTIPDTFWGLRAVGFTLLPSFVGAIILHGAFSFPTTKTGFPDPFLRIHVDRLHRAVHGSDSKTYSHKGDFDTDRFEDIFRDWTLPPHDSIGLFEIIYMVLGNSDICDLFGFLTAMFEWVGIWMLLWPPTGRLTKEEVKGVFDGSTFRDLAQKNSEKPPDYFFFLPCFLRLWFWLPLISYILNQFRLSFNQIVDANTFRTPEPIEMESIERPLESRDAEGYDTGEVRLGAEVRSGVPR
;
A
#
# COMPACT_ATOMS: atom_id res chain seq x y z
N MET A 1 -35.36 -23.94 -15.04
CA MET A 1 -34.95 -24.35 -13.68
C MET A 1 -34.16 -23.19 -13.11
N ALA A 2 -34.67 -22.48 -12.11
CA ALA A 2 -33.90 -21.44 -11.43
C ALA A 2 -32.77 -22.11 -10.61
N PRO A 3 -31.56 -21.54 -10.57
CA PRO A 3 -30.49 -22.10 -9.76
C PRO A 3 -30.87 -22.08 -8.27
N PRO A 4 -30.45 -23.08 -7.47
CA PRO A 4 -30.79 -23.17 -6.06
C PRO A 4 -30.21 -21.96 -5.30
N LYS A 5 -31.02 -21.36 -4.41
CA LYS A 5 -30.71 -20.14 -3.63
C LYS A 5 -29.48 -20.23 -2.71
N ASN A 6 -28.79 -21.37 -2.63
CA ASN A 6 -27.64 -21.59 -1.74
C ASN A 6 -26.34 -22.02 -2.46
N SER A 7 -26.20 -21.86 -3.78
CA SER A 7 -24.97 -22.28 -4.48
C SER A 7 -23.78 -21.31 -4.35
N LEU A 8 -23.85 -20.30 -3.49
CA LEU A 8 -22.78 -19.30 -3.27
C LEU A 8 -22.33 -19.19 -1.81
N ALA A 9 -22.94 -19.92 -0.88
CA ALA A 9 -22.41 -20.03 0.47
C ALA A 9 -21.08 -20.78 0.38
N THR A 10 -19.97 -20.05 0.42
CA THR A 10 -18.66 -20.66 0.53
C THR A 10 -18.64 -21.40 1.87
N ALA A 11 -18.04 -22.59 1.92
CA ALA A 11 -17.90 -23.30 3.19
C ALA A 11 -17.23 -22.37 4.23
N PRO A 12 -17.63 -22.42 5.51
CA PRO A 12 -16.99 -21.63 6.57
C PRO A 12 -15.48 -21.83 6.50
N LEU A 13 -14.70 -20.75 6.68
CA LEU A 13 -13.24 -20.87 6.67
C LEU A 13 -12.78 -21.91 7.70
N THR A 14 -12.03 -22.90 7.25
CA THR A 14 -11.51 -23.97 8.11
C THR A 14 -10.17 -23.54 8.70
N GLU A 15 -10.08 -23.50 10.03
CA GLU A 15 -8.85 -23.20 10.78
C GLU A 15 -7.69 -24.16 10.41
N PRO A 16 -6.43 -23.69 10.43
CA PRO A 16 -5.97 -22.42 11.01
C PRO A 16 -5.99 -21.23 10.04
N LEU A 17 -6.54 -20.11 10.50
CA LEU A 17 -6.55 -18.82 9.79
C LEU A 17 -5.21 -18.08 9.93
N THR A 18 -4.86 -17.28 8.92
CA THR A 18 -3.76 -16.32 9.05
C THR A 18 -4.21 -15.09 9.87
N PRO A 19 -3.27 -14.35 10.51
CA PRO A 19 -3.60 -13.10 11.20
C PRO A 19 -4.40 -12.11 10.34
N LEU A 20 -4.05 -11.95 9.06
CA LEU A 20 -4.78 -11.09 8.12
C LEU A 20 -6.22 -11.57 7.87
N GLN A 21 -6.45 -12.89 7.78
CA GLN A 21 -7.79 -13.44 7.68
C GLN A 21 -8.59 -13.19 8.97
N GLY A 22 -7.96 -13.36 10.14
CA GLY A 22 -8.55 -13.04 11.44
C GLY A 22 -8.94 -11.57 11.58
N HIS A 23 -8.11 -10.66 11.05
CA HIS A 23 -8.41 -9.23 10.96
C HIS A 23 -9.67 -8.98 10.12
N GLY A 24 -9.79 -9.62 8.96
CA GLY A 24 -10.97 -9.54 8.09
C GLY A 24 -12.24 -10.12 8.74
N LEU A 25 -12.12 -11.22 9.47
CA LEU A 25 -13.25 -11.89 10.12
C LEU A 25 -13.95 -11.05 11.19
N PHE A 26 -13.31 -10.02 11.74
CA PHE A 26 -14.01 -9.08 12.61
C PHE A 26 -15.22 -8.43 11.91
N PHE A 27 -15.09 -8.17 10.61
CA PHE A 27 -16.14 -7.54 9.81
C PHE A 27 -17.18 -8.56 9.31
N ASP A 28 -16.84 -9.85 9.23
CA ASP A 28 -17.72 -10.93 8.75
C ASP A 28 -18.75 -11.34 9.81
N ARG A 29 -19.91 -10.66 9.81
CA ARG A 29 -20.91 -10.79 10.88
C ARG A 29 -21.73 -12.07 10.80
N ASP A 30 -22.03 -12.54 9.60
CA ASP A 30 -22.79 -13.76 9.36
C ASP A 30 -21.90 -15.00 9.16
N LYS A 31 -20.58 -14.81 9.11
CA LYS A 31 -19.54 -15.85 9.16
C LYS A 31 -19.55 -16.75 7.92
N ASP A 32 -19.85 -16.17 6.77
CA ASP A 32 -19.86 -16.88 5.49
C ASP A 32 -18.52 -16.76 4.72
N GLY A 33 -17.55 -16.03 5.27
CA GLY A 33 -16.24 -15.77 4.68
C GLY A 33 -16.25 -14.70 3.59
N ILE A 34 -17.33 -13.94 3.45
CA ILE A 34 -17.54 -12.94 2.41
C ILE A 34 -17.96 -11.62 3.05
N LEU A 35 -17.12 -10.59 2.93
CA LEU A 35 -17.51 -9.25 3.36
C LEU A 35 -18.36 -8.60 2.28
N THR A 36 -19.54 -8.11 2.67
CA THR A 36 -20.35 -7.19 1.88
C THR A 36 -20.20 -5.75 2.35
N ILE A 37 -20.59 -4.78 1.52
CA ILE A 37 -20.55 -3.36 1.91
C ILE A 37 -21.27 -3.10 3.25
N PRO A 38 -22.48 -3.66 3.50
CA PRO A 38 -23.12 -3.61 4.81
C PRO A 38 -22.28 -4.15 5.97
N ASP A 39 -21.57 -5.26 5.78
CA ASP A 39 -20.74 -5.87 6.84
C ASP A 39 -19.62 -4.93 7.26
N THR A 40 -18.87 -4.43 6.28
CA THR A 40 -17.80 -3.45 6.52
C THR A 40 -18.35 -2.15 7.10
N PHE A 41 -19.48 -1.64 6.60
CA PHE A 41 -20.12 -0.45 7.15
C PHE A 41 -20.45 -0.62 8.64
N TRP A 42 -21.11 -1.71 9.01
CA TRP A 42 -21.50 -1.94 10.39
C TRP A 42 -20.31 -2.28 11.30
N GLY A 43 -19.29 -2.97 10.79
CA GLY A 43 -18.04 -3.19 11.52
C GLY A 43 -17.31 -1.87 11.80
N LEU A 44 -17.23 -0.96 10.83
CA LEU A 44 -16.67 0.39 11.03
C LEU A 44 -17.49 1.18 12.05
N ARG A 45 -18.83 1.07 12.04
CA ARG A 45 -19.69 1.68 13.06
C ARG A 45 -19.45 1.09 14.45
N ALA A 46 -19.24 -0.21 14.54
CA ALA A 46 -18.99 -0.90 15.80
C ALA A 46 -17.69 -0.42 16.46
N VAL A 47 -16.61 -0.25 15.69
CA VAL A 47 -15.33 0.23 16.24
C VAL A 47 -15.30 1.74 16.55
N GLY A 48 -16.31 2.50 16.10
CA GLY A 48 -16.53 3.87 16.55
C GLY A 48 -16.49 4.94 15.47
N PHE A 49 -16.39 4.58 14.19
CA PHE A 49 -16.55 5.57 13.12
C PHE A 49 -17.99 6.14 13.08
N THR A 50 -18.12 7.39 12.66
CA THR A 50 -19.42 8.04 12.43
C THR A 50 -20.06 7.54 11.13
N LEU A 51 -21.30 7.94 10.87
CA LEU A 51 -22.06 7.51 9.69
C LEU A 51 -21.30 7.71 8.37
N LEU A 52 -20.76 8.91 8.14
CA LEU A 52 -20.17 9.27 6.85
C LEU A 52 -18.80 8.60 6.58
N PRO A 53 -17.83 8.56 7.53
CA PRO A 53 -16.58 7.82 7.34
C PRO A 53 -16.82 6.32 7.22
N SER A 54 -17.78 5.75 7.95
CA SER A 54 -18.13 4.33 7.78
C SER A 54 -18.66 4.04 6.38
N PHE A 55 -19.51 4.91 5.85
CA PHE A 55 -20.04 4.75 4.50
C PHE A 55 -18.93 4.89 3.44
N VAL A 56 -18.16 5.98 3.51
CA VAL A 56 -17.06 6.24 2.57
C VAL A 56 -15.99 5.15 2.65
N GLY A 57 -15.59 4.76 3.87
CA GLY A 57 -14.62 3.69 4.09
C GLY A 57 -15.07 2.34 3.56
N ALA A 58 -16.34 1.97 3.76
CA ALA A 58 -16.88 0.75 3.17
C ALA A 58 -16.82 0.78 1.63
N ILE A 59 -17.19 1.88 0.98
CA ILE A 59 -17.10 1.98 -0.48
C ILE A 59 -15.63 1.89 -0.96
N ILE A 60 -14.70 2.57 -0.28
CA ILE A 60 -13.27 2.54 -0.63
C ILE A 60 -12.70 1.13 -0.49
N LEU A 61 -12.89 0.48 0.66
CA LEU A 61 -12.35 -0.86 0.93
C LEU A 61 -12.90 -1.89 -0.07
N HIS A 62 -14.19 -1.84 -0.38
CA HIS A 62 -14.80 -2.75 -1.35
C HIS A 62 -14.36 -2.46 -2.79
N GLY A 63 -14.24 -1.18 -3.17
CA GLY A 63 -13.69 -0.78 -4.47
C GLY A 63 -12.22 -1.19 -4.65
N ALA A 64 -11.44 -1.13 -3.58
CA ALA A 64 -10.03 -1.50 -3.57
C ALA A 64 -9.81 -3.02 -3.58
N PHE A 65 -10.54 -3.77 -2.74
CA PHE A 65 -10.18 -5.15 -2.41
C PHE A 65 -11.11 -6.21 -3.01
N SER A 66 -12.26 -5.85 -3.58
CA SER A 66 -13.16 -6.84 -4.19
C SER A 66 -12.51 -7.56 -5.37
N PHE A 67 -11.94 -6.81 -6.32
CA PHE A 67 -11.34 -7.43 -7.50
C PHE A 67 -10.10 -8.29 -7.18
N PRO A 68 -9.13 -7.83 -6.36
CA PRO A 68 -8.00 -8.67 -5.97
C PRO A 68 -8.40 -9.99 -5.29
N THR A 69 -9.47 -9.98 -4.50
CA THR A 69 -9.93 -11.15 -3.73
C THR A 69 -10.93 -12.04 -4.49
N THR A 70 -11.41 -11.62 -5.67
CA THR A 70 -12.35 -12.43 -6.48
C THR A 70 -11.80 -13.82 -6.81
N LYS A 71 -12.70 -14.80 -6.92
CA LYS A 71 -12.41 -16.19 -7.31
C LYS A 71 -12.50 -16.42 -8.82
N THR A 72 -13.27 -15.59 -9.51
CA THR A 72 -13.62 -15.81 -10.93
C THR A 72 -12.68 -15.13 -11.91
N GLY A 73 -11.79 -14.25 -11.42
CA GLY A 73 -10.94 -13.39 -12.25
C GLY A 73 -11.66 -12.20 -12.90
N PHE A 74 -12.97 -12.06 -12.68
CA PHE A 74 -13.78 -10.94 -13.17
C PHE A 74 -14.22 -10.04 -12.01
N PRO A 75 -14.47 -8.74 -12.25
CA PRO A 75 -15.05 -7.85 -11.26
C PRO A 75 -16.36 -8.41 -10.70
N ASP A 76 -16.48 -8.45 -9.38
CA ASP A 76 -17.74 -8.82 -8.73
C ASP A 76 -18.69 -7.62 -8.77
N PRO A 77 -19.88 -7.71 -9.41
CA PRO A 77 -20.82 -6.60 -9.48
C PRO A 77 -21.37 -6.16 -8.11
N PHE A 78 -21.25 -7.01 -7.09
CA PHE A 78 -21.64 -6.70 -5.71
C PHE A 78 -20.46 -6.24 -4.84
N LEU A 79 -19.27 -6.10 -5.44
CA LEU A 79 -18.04 -5.67 -4.78
C LEU A 79 -17.71 -6.48 -3.51
N ARG A 80 -18.00 -7.78 -3.50
CA ARG A 80 -17.72 -8.64 -2.33
C ARG A 80 -16.23 -8.85 -2.15
N ILE A 81 -15.77 -8.92 -0.89
CA ILE A 81 -14.39 -9.23 -0.53
C ILE A 81 -14.36 -10.64 0.04
N HIS A 82 -13.48 -11.49 -0.48
CA HIS A 82 -13.35 -12.87 0.00
C HIS A 82 -12.24 -12.98 1.04
N VAL A 83 -12.63 -13.34 2.27
CA VAL A 83 -11.71 -13.36 3.43
C VAL A 83 -10.59 -14.38 3.24
N ASP A 84 -10.88 -15.57 2.68
CA ASP A 84 -9.88 -16.59 2.35
C ASP A 84 -8.73 -16.07 1.45
N ARG A 85 -8.99 -15.00 0.70
CA ARG A 85 -8.09 -14.44 -0.31
C ARG A 85 -7.54 -13.05 0.04
N LEU A 86 -7.71 -12.58 1.28
CA LEU A 86 -7.19 -11.27 1.71
C LEU A 86 -5.68 -11.10 1.51
N HIS A 87 -4.90 -12.18 1.54
CA HIS A 87 -3.47 -12.13 1.20
C HIS A 87 -3.18 -11.53 -0.19
N ARG A 88 -4.16 -11.55 -1.11
CA ARG A 88 -4.06 -10.91 -2.45
C ARG A 88 -4.26 -9.40 -2.42
N ALA A 89 -4.79 -8.86 -1.32
CA ALA A 89 -4.96 -7.43 -1.12
C ALA A 89 -3.70 -6.74 -0.60
N VAL A 90 -2.69 -7.51 -0.17
CA VAL A 90 -1.35 -6.98 0.18
C VAL A 90 -0.71 -6.34 -1.04
N HIS A 91 -0.25 -5.10 -0.91
CA HIS A 91 0.30 -4.28 -1.99
C HIS A 91 1.75 -3.82 -1.74
N GLY A 92 2.34 -3.18 -2.74
CA GLY A 92 3.77 -2.81 -2.80
C GLY A 92 4.18 -1.83 -1.71
N SER A 93 3.39 -0.80 -1.50
CA SER A 93 3.71 0.31 -0.57
C SER A 93 3.22 0.10 0.86
N ASP A 94 2.85 -1.14 1.21
CA ASP A 94 2.48 -1.52 2.58
C ASP A 94 3.63 -1.39 3.58
N SER A 95 3.31 -1.41 4.88
CA SER A 95 4.32 -1.57 5.94
C SER A 95 5.02 -2.93 5.93
N LYS A 96 4.53 -3.89 5.13
CA LYS A 96 5.01 -5.29 5.05
C LYS A 96 4.90 -6.09 6.34
N THR A 97 4.13 -5.59 7.30
CA THR A 97 3.82 -6.29 8.55
C THR A 97 3.01 -7.55 8.31
N TYR A 98 2.15 -7.56 7.30
CA TYR A 98 1.64 -8.81 6.75
C TYR A 98 2.53 -9.27 5.61
N SER A 99 2.93 -10.55 5.66
CA SER A 99 3.57 -11.19 4.52
C SER A 99 2.59 -11.37 3.36
N HIS A 100 3.09 -11.70 2.16
CA HIS A 100 2.25 -12.04 1.01
C HIS A 100 1.36 -13.28 1.20
N LYS A 101 1.53 -14.02 2.31
CA LYS A 101 0.64 -15.12 2.73
C LYS A 101 -0.41 -14.68 3.75
N GLY A 102 -0.29 -13.47 4.31
CA GLY A 102 -1.13 -12.94 5.38
C GLY A 102 -0.62 -13.24 6.79
N ASP A 103 0.58 -13.81 6.92
CA ASP A 103 1.24 -14.04 8.22
C ASP A 103 1.76 -12.72 8.80
N PHE A 104 1.70 -12.58 10.13
CA PHE A 104 2.22 -11.41 10.83
C PHE A 104 3.74 -11.52 11.02
N ASP A 105 4.49 -10.57 10.47
CA ASP A 105 5.93 -10.47 10.58
C ASP A 105 6.30 -9.49 11.71
N THR A 106 6.84 -10.04 12.79
CA THR A 106 7.18 -9.25 13.99
C THR A 106 8.38 -8.34 13.73
N ASP A 107 9.36 -8.76 12.94
CA ASP A 107 10.54 -7.95 12.67
C ASP A 107 10.14 -6.73 11.85
N ARG A 108 9.32 -6.92 10.81
CA ARG A 108 8.74 -5.81 10.02
C ARG A 108 7.87 -4.89 10.84
N PHE A 109 7.16 -5.42 11.83
CA PHE A 109 6.40 -4.60 12.77
C PHE A 109 7.31 -3.74 13.65
N GLU A 110 8.40 -4.30 14.19
CA GLU A 110 9.36 -3.55 15.00
C GLU A 110 10.12 -2.50 14.17
N ASP A 111 10.40 -2.80 12.89
CA ASP A 111 11.04 -1.89 11.93
C ASP A 111 10.25 -0.58 11.79
N ILE A 112 8.92 -0.62 11.81
CA ILE A 112 8.06 0.58 11.75
C ILE A 112 8.49 1.60 12.81
N PHE A 113 8.63 1.15 14.06
CA PHE A 113 8.93 2.04 15.16
C PHE A 113 10.40 2.43 15.16
N ARG A 114 11.29 1.47 14.93
CA ARG A 114 12.73 1.72 14.94
C ARG A 114 13.14 2.73 13.86
N ASP A 115 12.59 2.61 12.66
CA ASP A 115 13.10 3.35 11.50
C ASP A 115 12.36 4.68 11.29
N TRP A 116 11.12 4.80 11.76
CA TRP A 116 10.26 5.97 11.46
C TRP A 116 9.88 6.84 12.65
N THR A 117 10.25 6.45 13.87
CA THR A 117 9.89 7.21 15.08
C THR A 117 11.09 7.77 15.81
N LEU A 118 10.88 8.81 16.62
CA LEU A 118 11.90 9.29 17.53
C LEU A 118 12.10 8.35 18.73
N PRO A 119 13.32 8.32 19.32
CA PRO A 119 13.54 7.62 20.57
C PRO A 119 12.50 8.04 21.64
N PRO A 120 11.95 7.10 22.42
CA PRO A 120 12.44 5.73 22.65
C PRO A 120 11.87 4.65 21.71
N HIS A 121 11.23 5.00 20.58
CA HIS A 121 10.65 4.06 19.62
C HIS A 121 9.52 3.17 20.16
N ASP A 122 8.72 3.73 21.05
CA ASP A 122 7.55 3.07 21.67
C ASP A 122 6.21 3.53 21.08
N SER A 123 6.22 4.59 20.28
CA SER A 123 5.01 5.24 19.79
C SER A 123 5.24 5.98 18.49
N ILE A 124 4.18 6.12 17.68
CA ILE A 124 4.21 6.77 16.37
C ILE A 124 3.13 7.86 16.27
N GLY A 125 3.53 9.06 15.87
CA GLY A 125 2.64 10.20 15.62
C GLY A 125 2.17 10.28 14.17
N LEU A 126 1.17 11.12 13.91
CA LEU A 126 0.57 11.28 12.57
C LEU A 126 1.60 11.68 11.50
N PHE A 127 2.52 12.60 11.79
CA PHE A 127 3.51 13.00 10.80
C PHE A 127 4.54 11.90 10.54
N GLU A 128 4.97 11.15 11.56
CA GLU A 128 5.85 9.98 11.40
C GLU A 128 5.16 8.89 10.56
N ILE A 129 3.85 8.67 10.73
CA ILE A 129 3.04 7.82 9.85
C ILE A 129 3.13 8.29 8.40
N ILE A 130 2.91 9.58 8.13
CA ILE A 130 2.95 10.12 6.76
C ILE A 130 4.35 9.95 6.16
N TYR A 131 5.40 10.23 6.93
CA TYR A 131 6.78 10.04 6.48
C TYR A 131 7.09 8.56 6.21
N MET A 132 6.64 7.65 7.07
CA MET A 132 6.77 6.21 6.87
C MET A 132 6.11 5.75 5.58
N VAL A 133 4.86 6.13 5.34
CA VAL A 133 4.15 5.69 4.13
C VAL A 133 4.84 6.24 2.88
N LEU A 134 5.27 7.51 2.90
CA LEU A 134 6.05 8.10 1.80
C LEU A 134 7.38 7.35 1.56
N GLY A 135 8.07 6.96 2.64
CA GLY A 135 9.35 6.26 2.54
C GLY A 135 9.25 4.79 2.14
N ASN A 136 8.15 4.11 2.50
CA ASN A 136 7.86 2.74 2.09
C ASN A 136 7.23 2.66 0.68
N SER A 137 6.98 3.80 0.03
CA SER A 137 6.31 3.84 -1.27
C SER A 137 7.16 3.26 -2.39
N ASP A 138 6.58 2.33 -3.16
CA ASP A 138 7.22 1.79 -4.35
C ASP A 138 6.99 2.72 -5.55
N ILE A 139 8.02 2.91 -6.39
CA ILE A 139 8.03 3.87 -7.52
C ILE A 139 6.85 3.70 -8.50
N CYS A 140 6.34 2.47 -8.65
CA CYS A 140 5.27 2.13 -9.59
C CYS A 140 4.01 1.58 -8.88
N ASP A 141 3.74 2.01 -7.63
CA ASP A 141 2.59 1.53 -6.85
C ASP A 141 1.77 2.68 -6.24
N LEU A 142 1.16 3.50 -7.10
CA LEU A 142 0.26 4.58 -6.66
C LEU A 142 -0.93 4.05 -5.87
N PHE A 143 -1.48 2.89 -6.27
CA PHE A 143 -2.62 2.28 -5.59
C PHE A 143 -2.27 1.87 -4.16
N GLY A 144 -1.15 1.16 -3.97
CA GLY A 144 -0.72 0.76 -2.64
C GLY A 144 -0.31 1.94 -1.78
N PHE A 145 0.30 2.98 -2.34
CA PHE A 145 0.61 4.21 -1.60
C PHE A 145 -0.66 4.86 -1.03
N LEU A 146 -1.67 5.07 -1.88
CA LEU A 146 -2.94 5.70 -1.45
C LEU A 146 -3.68 4.84 -0.42
N THR A 147 -3.63 3.53 -0.57
CA THR A 147 -4.27 2.58 0.35
C THR A 147 -3.53 2.54 1.69
N ALA A 148 -2.20 2.48 1.70
CA ALA A 148 -1.40 2.57 2.92
C ALA A 148 -1.63 3.90 3.66
N MET A 149 -1.71 5.02 2.94
CA MET A 149 -2.08 6.32 3.54
C MET A 149 -3.46 6.27 4.19
N PHE A 150 -4.45 5.70 3.49
CA PHE A 150 -5.82 5.59 3.99
C PHE A 150 -5.90 4.71 5.25
N GLU A 151 -5.23 3.56 5.25
CA GLU A 151 -5.21 2.62 6.36
C GLU A 151 -4.55 3.22 7.59
N TRP A 152 -3.32 3.74 7.46
CA TRP A 152 -2.58 4.27 8.60
C TRP A 152 -3.20 5.54 9.20
N VAL A 153 -3.69 6.45 8.35
CA VAL A 153 -4.43 7.63 8.84
C VAL A 153 -5.76 7.19 9.46
N GLY A 154 -6.42 6.18 8.88
CA GLY A 154 -7.62 5.56 9.43
C GLY A 154 -7.41 5.00 10.84
N ILE A 155 -6.28 4.31 11.08
CA ILE A 155 -5.89 3.80 12.40
C ILE A 155 -5.71 4.96 13.39
N TRP A 156 -4.93 5.98 13.01
CA TRP A 156 -4.70 7.14 13.88
C TRP A 156 -6.00 7.88 14.22
N MET A 157 -6.91 8.00 13.25
CA MET A 157 -8.23 8.59 13.46
C MET A 157 -9.14 7.73 14.33
N LEU A 158 -9.12 6.41 14.15
CA LEU A 158 -9.94 5.47 14.91
C LEU A 158 -9.60 5.52 16.41
N LEU A 159 -8.30 5.50 16.72
CA LEU A 159 -7.83 5.48 18.10
C LEU A 159 -7.74 6.86 18.73
N TRP A 160 -7.57 7.91 17.92
CA TRP A 160 -7.53 9.32 18.32
C TRP A 160 -6.76 9.53 19.64
N PRO A 161 -5.46 9.20 19.67
CA PRO A 161 -4.71 9.17 20.92
C PRO A 161 -4.65 10.57 21.55
N PRO A 162 -4.95 10.74 22.86
CA PRO A 162 -4.92 12.05 23.51
C PRO A 162 -3.55 12.75 23.46
N THR A 163 -2.48 11.96 23.41
CA THR A 163 -1.08 12.42 23.28
C THR A 163 -0.70 12.76 21.83
N GLY A 164 -1.56 12.44 20.87
CA GLY A 164 -1.29 12.53 19.44
C GLY A 164 -0.43 11.39 18.88
N ARG A 165 -0.05 10.41 19.71
CA ARG A 165 0.82 9.29 19.34
C ARG A 165 0.18 7.95 19.69
N LEU A 166 0.24 7.00 18.77
CA LEU A 166 -0.20 5.63 18.97
C LEU A 166 0.94 4.82 19.58
N THR A 167 0.68 4.09 20.65
CA THR A 167 1.65 3.15 21.23
C THR A 167 1.82 1.93 20.35
N LYS A 168 2.97 1.25 20.50
CA LYS A 168 3.25 -0.01 19.80
C LYS A 168 2.17 -1.06 20.06
N GLU A 169 1.72 -1.18 21.30
CA GLU A 169 0.68 -2.13 21.71
C GLU A 169 -0.65 -1.83 21.01
N GLU A 170 -1.05 -0.56 20.91
CA GLU A 170 -2.27 -0.15 20.21
C GLU A 170 -2.22 -0.49 18.72
N VAL A 171 -1.09 -0.22 18.06
CA VAL A 171 -0.90 -0.56 16.63
C VAL A 171 -0.88 -2.07 16.44
N LYS A 172 -0.19 -2.82 17.31
CA LYS A 172 -0.16 -4.29 17.26
C LYS A 172 -1.55 -4.89 17.40
N GLY A 173 -2.37 -4.34 18.30
CA GLY A 173 -3.74 -4.79 18.50
C GLY A 173 -4.66 -4.54 17.29
N VAL A 174 -4.32 -3.57 16.42
CA VAL A 174 -5.02 -3.41 15.14
C VAL A 174 -4.67 -4.53 14.17
N PHE A 175 -3.39 -4.91 14.09
CA PHE A 175 -2.96 -6.02 13.24
C PHE A 175 -3.57 -7.36 13.70
N ASP A 176 -3.52 -7.71 14.98
CA ASP A 176 -4.13 -8.97 15.46
C ASP A 176 -5.67 -8.91 15.64
N GLY A 177 -6.26 -7.73 15.42
CA GLY A 177 -7.69 -7.46 15.50
C GLY A 177 -8.27 -7.39 16.93
N SER A 178 -7.45 -7.47 17.98
CA SER A 178 -7.90 -7.32 19.37
C SER A 178 -8.47 -5.93 19.63
N THR A 179 -7.82 -4.87 19.14
CA THR A 179 -8.27 -3.48 19.24
C THR A 179 -9.70 -3.31 18.73
N PHE A 180 -10.06 -3.98 17.64
CA PHE A 180 -11.41 -3.86 17.07
C PHE A 180 -12.47 -4.50 17.97
N ARG A 181 -12.17 -5.66 18.56
CA ARG A 181 -13.06 -6.33 19.51
C ARG A 181 -13.27 -5.49 20.76
N ASP A 182 -12.18 -4.94 21.31
CA ASP A 182 -12.22 -4.10 22.50
C ASP A 182 -13.03 -2.81 22.27
N LEU A 183 -12.81 -2.15 21.13
CA LEU A 183 -13.58 -0.97 20.73
C LEU A 183 -15.05 -1.29 20.52
N ALA A 184 -15.37 -2.38 19.81
CA ALA A 184 -16.75 -2.79 19.58
C ALA A 184 -17.49 -3.10 20.88
N GLN A 185 -16.83 -3.80 21.82
CA GLN A 185 -17.39 -4.06 23.14
C GLN A 185 -17.63 -2.74 23.89
N LYS A 186 -16.60 -1.90 24.01
CA LYS A 186 -16.70 -0.60 24.70
C LYS A 186 -17.83 0.26 24.14
N ASN A 187 -17.95 0.31 22.81
CA ASN A 187 -18.97 1.11 22.13
C ASN A 187 -20.39 0.52 22.26
N SER A 188 -20.51 -0.79 22.47
CA SER A 188 -21.80 -1.43 22.76
C SER A 188 -22.30 -1.10 24.17
N GLU A 189 -21.39 -0.94 25.13
CA GLU A 189 -21.70 -0.56 26.51
C GLU A 189 -21.98 0.95 26.63
N LYS A 190 -21.16 1.75 25.94
CA LYS A 190 -21.28 3.20 25.89
C LYS A 190 -20.96 3.70 24.49
N PRO A 191 -21.94 4.22 23.73
CA PRO A 191 -21.70 4.69 22.38
C PRO A 191 -20.65 5.82 22.36
N PRO A 192 -19.85 5.94 21.29
CA PRO A 192 -18.85 6.99 21.17
C PRO A 192 -19.49 8.36 21.29
N ASP A 193 -18.81 9.29 21.97
CA ASP A 193 -19.24 10.69 21.98
C ASP A 193 -18.87 11.33 20.64
N TYR A 194 -19.76 11.18 19.67
CA TYR A 194 -19.61 11.72 18.33
C TYR A 194 -19.60 13.26 18.30
N PHE A 195 -19.97 13.95 19.38
CA PHE A 195 -19.91 15.42 19.46
C PHE A 195 -18.47 15.91 19.50
N PHE A 196 -17.56 15.15 20.12
CA PHE A 196 -16.12 15.41 20.08
C PHE A 196 -15.49 15.06 18.72
N PHE A 197 -16.09 14.13 17.96
CA PHE A 197 -15.65 13.72 16.61
C PHE A 197 -16.28 14.53 15.46
N LEU A 198 -17.30 15.34 15.73
CA LEU A 198 -17.98 16.20 14.76
C LEU A 198 -17.07 17.23 14.05
N PRO A 199 -15.93 17.71 14.61
CA PRO A 199 -15.03 18.61 13.88
C PRO A 199 -14.23 17.94 12.76
N CYS A 200 -14.22 16.60 12.65
CA CYS A 200 -13.38 15.91 11.66
C CYS A 200 -13.81 16.16 10.20
N PHE A 201 -15.11 16.35 9.90
CA PHE A 201 -15.55 16.66 8.52
C PHE A 201 -15.24 18.08 8.09
N LEU A 202 -15.31 19.05 9.01
CA LEU A 202 -14.94 20.44 8.73
C LEU A 202 -13.41 20.62 8.66
N ARG A 203 -12.63 19.72 9.30
CA ARG A 203 -11.18 19.64 9.11
C ARG A 203 -10.73 18.72 7.98
N LEU A 204 -11.58 17.83 7.45
CA LEU A 204 -11.30 17.06 6.22
C LEU A 204 -11.06 17.99 5.00
N TRP A 205 -11.55 19.23 5.07
CA TRP A 205 -11.21 20.31 4.13
C TRP A 205 -9.69 20.64 4.08
N PHE A 206 -8.92 20.31 5.12
CA PHE A 206 -7.44 20.40 5.12
C PHE A 206 -6.77 19.35 4.22
N TRP A 207 -7.49 18.30 3.79
CA TRP A 207 -6.93 17.29 2.89
C TRP A 207 -7.07 17.67 1.43
N LEU A 208 -7.89 18.65 1.06
CA LEU A 208 -7.90 19.15 -0.31
C LEU A 208 -6.51 19.69 -0.72
N PRO A 209 -5.81 20.51 0.09
CA PRO A 209 -4.43 20.89 -0.16
C PRO A 209 -3.45 19.71 -0.18
N LEU A 210 -3.56 18.74 0.73
CA LEU A 210 -2.63 17.61 0.80
C LEU A 210 -2.84 16.61 -0.34
N ILE A 211 -4.09 16.26 -0.65
CA ILE A 211 -4.46 15.46 -1.83
C ILE A 211 -4.07 16.21 -3.09
N SER A 212 -4.33 17.52 -3.19
CA SER A 212 -3.89 18.33 -4.33
C SER A 212 -2.37 18.40 -4.44
N TYR A 213 -1.65 18.49 -3.32
CA TYR A 213 -0.18 18.49 -3.28
C TYR A 213 0.37 17.14 -3.74
N ILE A 214 -0.16 16.04 -3.21
CA ILE A 214 0.22 14.66 -3.57
C ILE A 214 -0.06 14.43 -5.06
N LEU A 215 -1.27 14.74 -5.55
CA LEU A 215 -1.61 14.64 -6.97
C LEU A 215 -0.70 15.52 -7.84
N ASN A 216 -0.30 16.69 -7.36
CA ASN A 216 0.65 17.55 -8.06
C ASN A 216 2.07 16.97 -8.08
N GLN A 217 2.55 16.34 -7.00
CA GLN A 217 3.83 15.64 -7.00
C GLN A 217 3.83 14.47 -7.99
N PHE A 218 2.77 13.66 -8.00
CA PHE A 218 2.61 12.60 -9.00
C PHE A 218 2.57 13.14 -10.43
N ARG A 219 1.84 14.24 -10.68
CA ARG A 219 1.84 14.92 -11.98
C ARG A 219 3.24 15.36 -12.39
N LEU A 220 4.02 15.94 -11.47
CA LEU A 220 5.37 16.41 -11.74
C LEU A 220 6.32 15.24 -12.05
N SER A 221 6.31 14.18 -11.25
CA SER A 221 7.11 12.98 -11.51
C SER A 221 6.70 12.29 -12.81
N PHE A 222 5.39 12.19 -13.11
CA PHE A 222 4.90 11.65 -14.37
C PHE A 222 5.35 12.48 -15.57
N ASN A 223 5.25 13.81 -15.50
CA ASN A 223 5.73 14.70 -16.56
C ASN A 223 7.24 14.58 -16.76
N GLN A 224 8.03 14.48 -15.68
CA GLN A 224 9.48 14.24 -15.79
C GLN A 224 9.81 12.91 -16.48
N ILE A 225 9.04 11.85 -16.21
CA ILE A 225 9.19 10.55 -16.89
C ILE A 225 8.81 10.65 -18.37
N VAL A 226 7.72 11.35 -18.70
CA VAL A 226 7.30 11.57 -20.09
C VAL A 226 8.35 12.41 -20.84
N ASP A 227 8.86 13.48 -20.23
CA ASP A 227 9.89 14.35 -20.81
C ASP A 227 11.23 13.61 -20.99
N ALA A 228 11.58 12.71 -20.07
CA ALA A 228 12.76 11.85 -20.19
C ALA A 228 12.62 10.77 -21.28
N ASN A 229 11.38 10.33 -21.56
CA ASN A 229 11.09 9.29 -22.56
C ASN A 229 10.70 9.86 -23.94
N THR A 230 10.45 11.17 -24.07
CA THR A 230 10.48 11.84 -25.37
C THR A 230 11.92 11.88 -25.86
N PHE A 231 12.26 10.90 -26.69
CA PHE A 231 13.47 10.81 -27.48
C PHE A 231 13.81 12.19 -28.07
N ARG A 232 14.80 12.90 -27.51
CA ARG A 232 15.47 13.93 -28.30
C ARG A 232 16.08 13.19 -29.47
N THR A 233 15.57 13.43 -30.66
CA THR A 233 16.32 13.10 -31.87
C THR A 233 17.70 13.75 -31.71
N PRO A 234 18.80 12.99 -31.68
CA PRO A 234 20.11 13.60 -31.63
C PRO A 234 20.25 14.53 -32.84
N GLU A 235 20.82 15.72 -32.63
CA GLU A 235 21.08 16.64 -33.74
C GLU A 235 21.88 15.91 -34.83
N PRO A 236 21.56 16.13 -36.12
CA PRO A 236 22.27 15.48 -37.20
C PRO A 236 23.75 15.86 -37.10
N ILE A 237 24.59 14.83 -36.92
CA ILE A 237 26.04 14.98 -36.97
C ILE A 237 26.38 15.37 -38.42
N GLU A 238 26.85 16.62 -38.62
CA GLU A 238 27.48 17.00 -39.89
C GLU A 238 28.74 16.15 -40.06
N MET A 239 28.65 15.14 -40.92
CA MET A 239 29.79 14.32 -41.31
C MET A 239 30.62 15.13 -42.29
N GLU A 240 31.64 15.83 -41.80
CA GLU A 240 32.67 16.43 -42.64
C GLU A 240 33.37 15.30 -43.43
N SER A 241 33.20 15.31 -44.76
CA SER A 241 33.72 14.28 -45.65
C SER A 241 35.25 14.39 -45.74
N ILE A 242 35.95 13.64 -44.89
CA ILE A 242 37.40 13.46 -45.03
C ILE A 242 37.63 12.44 -46.14
N GLU A 243 37.79 12.92 -47.38
CA GLU A 243 38.34 12.10 -48.47
C GLU A 243 39.81 11.81 -48.17
N ARG A 244 40.12 10.57 -47.75
CA ARG A 244 41.50 10.06 -47.75
C ARG A 244 41.71 9.11 -48.91
N PRO A 245 42.79 9.27 -49.71
CA PRO A 245 43.11 8.34 -50.78
C PRO A 245 43.43 6.95 -50.23
N LEU A 246 42.87 5.92 -50.85
CA LEU A 246 43.15 4.52 -50.55
C LEU A 246 44.53 4.16 -51.13
N GLU A 247 45.54 4.03 -50.27
CA GLU A 247 46.77 3.30 -50.63
C GLU A 247 46.54 1.80 -50.44
N SER A 248 46.64 1.06 -51.53
CA SER A 248 46.65 -0.40 -51.57
C SER A 248 47.94 -0.93 -50.94
N ARG A 249 47.83 -1.77 -49.92
CA ARG A 249 48.92 -2.67 -49.52
C ARG A 249 48.40 -4.09 -49.43
N ASP A 250 49.02 -4.91 -50.27
CA ASP A 250 48.76 -6.32 -50.46
C ASP A 250 49.19 -7.14 -49.23
N ALA A 251 48.52 -8.28 -49.08
CA ALA A 251 48.67 -9.24 -48.01
C ALA A 251 50.00 -10.00 -48.06
N GLU A 252 50.62 -10.25 -46.91
CA GLU A 252 51.46 -11.45 -46.67
C GLU A 252 51.82 -11.62 -45.19
N GLY A 253 51.74 -12.87 -44.68
CA GLY A 253 52.56 -13.34 -43.55
C GLY A 253 51.84 -13.78 -42.26
N TYR A 254 51.66 -15.09 -42.10
CA TYR A 254 51.33 -15.82 -40.86
C TYR A 254 52.40 -15.66 -39.76
N ASP A 255 52.03 -15.62 -38.47
CA ASP A 255 52.16 -16.73 -37.51
C ASP A 255 52.04 -16.31 -36.02
N THR A 256 51.55 -17.29 -35.24
CA THR A 256 51.35 -17.53 -33.80
C THR A 256 51.90 -16.60 -32.71
N GLY A 257 51.09 -16.43 -31.65
CA GLY A 257 51.57 -16.03 -30.32
C GLY A 257 50.44 -15.64 -29.36
N GLU A 258 50.26 -16.41 -28.29
CA GLU A 258 49.48 -16.01 -27.10
C GLU A 258 49.91 -14.62 -26.58
N VAL A 259 49.02 -13.90 -25.87
CA VAL A 259 49.23 -13.43 -24.48
C VAL A 259 48.31 -12.24 -24.09
N ARG A 260 47.55 -12.49 -23.01
CA ARG A 260 47.08 -11.64 -21.89
C ARG A 260 46.13 -10.44 -22.09
N LEU A 261 45.00 -10.61 -21.39
CA LEU A 261 44.30 -9.67 -20.50
C LEU A 261 45.05 -8.39 -20.12
N GLY A 262 44.37 -7.26 -20.31
CA GLY A 262 44.68 -5.97 -19.70
C GLY A 262 43.46 -5.05 -19.76
N ALA A 263 42.53 -5.20 -18.81
CA ALA A 263 41.53 -4.19 -18.52
C ALA A 263 42.20 -3.06 -17.72
N GLU A 264 42.14 -1.82 -18.20
CA GLU A 264 42.50 -0.65 -17.40
C GLU A 264 41.30 0.31 -17.35
N VAL A 265 40.57 0.25 -16.24
CA VAL A 265 39.57 1.23 -15.83
C VAL A 265 40.29 2.31 -15.03
N ARG A 266 40.27 3.57 -15.51
CA ARG A 266 40.70 4.72 -14.71
C ARG A 266 39.50 5.49 -14.19
N SER A 267 39.25 5.34 -12.89
CA SER A 267 38.38 6.20 -12.08
C SER A 267 39.16 7.44 -11.62
N GLY A 268 38.70 8.64 -11.96
CA GLY A 268 39.20 9.90 -11.43
C GLY A 268 38.12 10.61 -10.61
N VAL A 269 38.35 10.77 -9.31
CA VAL A 269 37.61 11.68 -8.43
C VAL A 269 38.47 12.93 -8.20
N PRO A 270 37.97 14.16 -8.39
CA PRO A 270 38.65 15.38 -7.94
C PRO A 270 38.22 15.79 -6.53
N ARG A 271 39.15 16.44 -5.81
CA ARG A 271 39.03 16.97 -4.45
C ARG A 271 38.15 18.22 -4.37
#